data_AF-A0A4V1EBQ2-F1
#
_entry.id   AF-A0A4V1EBQ2-F1
#
_cell.length_a   1.000
_cell.length_b   1.000
_cell.length_c   1.000
_cell.angle_alpha   90.00
_cell.angle_beta   90.00
_cell.angle_gamma   90.00
#
_symmetry.space_group_name_H-M   'P 1'
#
loop_
_entity.id
_entity.type
_entity.pdbx_description
1 polymer ?
#
loop_
_entity_poly.entity_id
_entity_poly.type
_entity_poly.pdbx_seq_one_letter_code
_entity_poly.pdbx_strand_id
1 'polypeptide(L)'
;MVRTLNHAAYTDLAADARPAGAPGRRALGVAGDDPAALEAVAALVDRLGFDPVVLGPDRAHLLDVDGPVFGRRLERAEFESALAAASAPASG
;
A
#
# COMPACT_ATOMS: atom_id res chain seq x y z
N MET A 1 -9.33 7.89 10.91
CA MET A 1 -9.69 6.49 10.55
C MET A 1 -8.55 5.93 9.69
N VAL A 2 -8.15 4.66 9.85
CA VAL A 2 -7.03 4.04 9.10
C VAL A 2 -7.54 3.00 8.10
N ARG A 3 -6.99 3.01 6.88
CA ARG A 3 -7.32 2.04 5.81
C ARG A 3 -6.06 1.28 5.37
N THR A 4 -6.17 -0.05 5.34
CA THR A 4 -5.17 -0.96 4.80
C THR A 4 -5.84 -2.25 4.30
N LEU A 5 -5.17 -3.05 3.45
CA LEU A 5 -5.61 -4.35 2.91
C LEU A 5 -6.83 -4.37 1.98
N ASN A 6 -7.51 -3.25 1.75
CA ASN A 6 -8.70 -3.13 0.90
C ASN A 6 -8.44 -3.34 -0.62
N HIS A 7 -7.18 -3.43 -1.04
CA HIS A 7 -6.75 -3.46 -2.45
C HIS A 7 -6.01 -4.75 -2.84
N ALA A 8 -6.00 -5.75 -1.97
CA ALA A 8 -5.34 -7.04 -2.16
C ALA A 8 -6.36 -8.18 -2.15
N ALA A 9 -6.31 -9.07 -3.15
CA ALA A 9 -7.10 -10.30 -3.12
C ALA A 9 -6.58 -11.26 -2.04
N TYR A 10 -7.49 -11.92 -1.32
CA TYR A 10 -7.16 -12.77 -0.16
C TYR A 10 -6.26 -13.96 -0.52
N THR A 11 -6.41 -14.54 -1.71
CA THR A 11 -5.59 -15.65 -2.23
C THR A 11 -4.14 -15.27 -2.50
N ASP A 12 -3.85 -13.99 -2.79
CA ASP A 12 -2.49 -13.53 -3.07
C ASP A 12 -1.69 -13.30 -1.77
N LEU A 13 -2.37 -12.87 -0.69
CA LEU A 13 -1.71 -12.50 0.57
C LEU A 13 -0.99 -13.69 1.24
N ALA A 14 -1.54 -14.90 1.16
CA ALA A 14 -0.91 -16.08 1.74
C ALA A 14 0.29 -16.60 0.92
N ALA A 15 0.26 -16.40 -0.41
CA ALA A 15 1.32 -16.86 -1.31
C ALA A 15 2.48 -15.86 -1.44
N ASP A 16 2.22 -14.56 -1.25
CA ASP A 16 3.20 -13.48 -1.43
C ASP A 16 3.91 -13.03 -0.15
N ALA A 17 3.46 -13.46 1.04
CA ALA A 17 4.11 -13.11 2.30
C ALA A 17 5.57 -13.59 2.31
N ARG A 18 6.51 -12.65 2.48
CA ARG A 18 7.95 -12.94 2.60
C ARG A 18 8.54 -12.32 3.85
N PRO A 19 9.59 -12.91 4.46
CA PRO A 19 10.26 -12.32 5.62
C PRO A 19 10.72 -10.88 5.37
N ALA A 20 10.81 -10.08 6.44
CA ALA A 20 11.30 -8.72 6.36
C ALA A 20 12.70 -8.68 5.70
N GLY A 21 12.89 -7.75 4.76
CA GLY A 21 14.12 -7.59 4.00
C GLY A 21 14.33 -8.61 2.86
N ALA A 22 13.42 -9.57 2.65
CA ALA A 22 13.48 -10.43 1.48
C ALA A 22 13.21 -9.62 0.19
N PRO A 23 13.92 -9.90 -0.92
CA PRO A 23 13.63 -9.25 -2.19
C PRO A 23 12.24 -9.64 -2.71
N GLY A 24 11.60 -8.73 -3.44
CA GLY A 24 10.32 -8.93 -4.11
C GLY A 24 9.10 -9.05 -3.20
N ARG A 25 9.16 -8.40 -2.02
CA ARG A 25 8.00 -8.18 -1.16
C ARG A 25 6.99 -7.30 -1.88
N ARG A 26 5.73 -7.71 -1.84
CA ARG A 26 4.64 -6.88 -2.33
C ARG A 26 4.44 -5.70 -1.39
N ALA A 27 4.22 -4.52 -1.95
CA ALA A 27 3.88 -3.31 -1.21
C ALA A 27 2.37 -3.23 -0.92
N LEU A 28 2.04 -2.69 0.24
CA LEU A 28 0.67 -2.42 0.66
C LEU A 28 0.54 -0.99 1.22
N GLY A 29 -0.49 -0.29 0.78
CA GLY A 29 -0.79 1.06 1.26
C GLY A 29 -1.38 1.07 2.67
N VAL A 30 -0.94 2.03 3.48
CA VAL A 30 -1.51 2.35 4.80
C VAL A 30 -1.81 3.85 4.82
N ALA A 31 -3.08 4.23 4.84
CA ALA A 31 -3.50 5.64 4.81
C ALA A 31 -4.33 6.01 6.05
N GLY A 32 -4.11 7.20 6.59
CA GLY A 32 -4.78 7.66 7.81
C GLY A 32 -4.28 9.02 8.30
N ASP A 33 -4.95 9.54 9.32
CA ASP A 33 -4.76 10.86 9.93
C ASP A 33 -4.02 10.83 11.29
N ASP A 34 -3.89 9.66 11.90
CA ASP A 34 -3.24 9.46 13.20
C ASP A 34 -1.85 8.81 13.02
N PRO A 35 -0.75 9.54 13.31
CA PRO A 35 0.61 9.02 13.17
C PRO A 35 0.88 7.75 14.00
N ALA A 36 0.34 7.65 15.22
CA ALA A 36 0.57 6.49 16.08
C ALA A 36 -0.15 5.25 15.54
N ALA A 37 -1.36 5.44 15.00
CA ALA A 37 -2.10 4.36 14.36
C ALA A 37 -1.44 3.93 13.03
N LEU A 38 -0.92 4.87 12.24
CA LEU A 38 -0.16 4.59 11.02
C LEU A 38 1.09 3.74 11.31
N GLU A 39 1.86 4.09 12.34
CA GLU A 39 3.05 3.35 12.74
C GLU A 39 2.71 1.92 13.17
N ALA A 40 1.70 1.75 14.03
CA ALA A 40 1.26 0.44 14.50
C ALA A 40 0.79 -0.46 13.34
N VAL A 41 0.03 0.09 12.39
CA VAL A 41 -0.46 -0.66 11.23
C VAL A 41 0.65 -0.95 10.23
N ALA A 42 1.58 -0.01 9.99
CA ALA A 42 2.74 -0.26 9.14
C ALA A 42 3.61 -1.39 9.69
N ALA A 43 3.85 -1.41 11.01
CA ALA A 43 4.58 -2.49 11.68
C ALA A 43 3.82 -3.83 11.59
N LEU A 44 2.49 -3.83 11.64
CA LEU A 44 1.69 -5.03 11.39
C LEU A 44 1.88 -5.54 9.95
N VAL A 45 1.76 -4.66 8.96
CA VAL A 45 1.94 -5.00 7.52
C VAL A 45 3.34 -5.57 7.27
N ASP A 46 4.38 -4.98 7.86
CA ASP A 46 5.73 -5.49 7.75
C ASP A 46 5.86 -6.91 8.32
N ARG A 47 5.33 -7.15 9.53
CA ARG A 47 5.32 -8.50 10.14
C ARG A 47 4.51 -9.53 9.36
N LEU A 48 3.49 -9.10 8.62
CA LEU A 48 2.72 -9.97 7.72
C LEU A 48 3.48 -10.32 6.44
N GLY A 49 4.63 -9.69 6.19
CA GLY A 49 5.52 -10.03 5.10
C GLY A 49 5.43 -9.12 3.88
N PHE A 50 4.86 -7.92 4.03
CA PHE A 50 4.66 -6.93 2.97
C PHE A 50 5.42 -5.64 3.25
N ASP A 51 5.70 -4.85 2.23
CA ASP A 51 6.33 -3.54 2.38
C ASP A 51 5.26 -2.45 2.60
N PRO A 52 5.13 -1.86 3.81
CA PRO A 52 4.15 -0.80 4.04
C PRO A 52 4.54 0.50 3.34
N VAL A 53 3.60 1.12 2.63
CA VAL A 53 3.72 2.48 2.07
C VAL A 53 2.74 3.39 2.79
N VAL A 54 3.25 4.29 3.63
CA VAL A 54 2.44 5.18 4.48
C VAL A 54 2.00 6.42 3.69
N LEU A 55 0.72 6.75 3.79
CA LEU A 55 0.08 7.86 3.07
C LEU A 55 -0.71 8.75 4.05
N GLY A 56 -0.79 10.04 3.73
CA GLY A 56 -1.71 10.97 4.39
C GLY A 56 -3.18 10.65 4.08
N PRO A 57 -4.12 11.19 4.88
CA PRO A 57 -5.55 10.89 4.74
C PRO A 57 -6.14 11.43 3.43
N ASP A 58 -5.58 12.51 2.89
CA ASP A 58 -5.91 13.13 1.61
C ASP A 58 -5.67 12.18 0.42
N ARG A 59 -4.75 11.21 0.58
CA ARG A 59 -4.36 10.25 -0.46
C ARG A 59 -5.02 8.88 -0.30
N ALA A 60 -5.89 8.69 0.70
CA ALA A 60 -6.51 7.39 0.98
C ALA A 60 -7.35 6.85 -0.20
N HIS A 61 -7.95 7.73 -1.00
CA HIS A 61 -8.75 7.37 -2.18
C HIS A 61 -7.93 6.66 -3.28
N LEU A 62 -6.60 6.83 -3.30
CA LEU A 62 -5.73 6.13 -4.27
C LEU A 62 -5.64 4.63 -4.02
N LEU A 63 -6.11 4.16 -2.85
CA LEU A 63 -6.14 2.74 -2.49
C LEU A 63 -7.49 2.08 -2.80
N ASP A 64 -8.50 2.83 -3.23
CA ASP A 64 -9.85 2.30 -3.46
C ASP A 64 -9.97 1.57 -4.79
N VAL A 65 -11.14 0.97 -5.04
CA VAL A 65 -11.50 0.47 -6.36
C VAL A 65 -11.31 1.60 -7.39
N ASP A 66 -10.78 1.25 -8.56
CA ASP A 66 -10.33 2.19 -9.60
C ASP A 66 -9.07 3.02 -9.27
N GLY A 67 -8.51 2.87 -8.07
CA GLY A 67 -7.24 3.47 -7.68
C GLY A 67 -6.03 2.85 -8.41
N PRO A 68 -4.92 3.60 -8.57
CA PRO A 68 -3.76 3.20 -9.39
C PRO A 68 -3.07 1.91 -8.95
N VAL A 69 -3.29 1.45 -7.72
CA VAL A 69 -2.64 0.28 -7.11
C VAL A 69 -3.63 -0.87 -6.84
N PHE A 70 -4.93 -0.67 -7.12
CA PHE A 70 -5.97 -1.64 -6.79
C PHE A 70 -5.79 -2.94 -7.59
N GLY A 71 -5.80 -4.09 -6.91
CA GLY A 71 -5.67 -5.42 -7.52
C GLY A 71 -4.30 -5.72 -8.12
N ARG A 72 -3.31 -4.82 -7.97
CA ARG A 72 -1.96 -4.99 -8.53
C ARG A 72 -1.01 -5.60 -7.50
N ARG A 73 -0.12 -6.46 -7.97
CA ARG A 73 1.07 -6.92 -7.24
C ARG A 73 2.24 -6.02 -7.65
N LEU A 74 2.66 -5.14 -6.76
CA LEU A 74 3.73 -4.17 -7.00
C LEU A 74 4.73 -4.26 -5.86
N GLU A 75 6.01 -4.11 -6.17
CA GLU A 75 7.04 -3.83 -5.16
C GLU A 75 7.00 -2.35 -4.76
N ARG A 76 7.71 -1.97 -3.68
CA ARG A 76 7.66 -0.62 -3.11
C ARG A 76 7.87 0.49 -4.15
N ALA A 77 8.93 0.38 -4.96
CA ALA A 77 9.27 1.42 -5.94
C ALA A 77 8.19 1.57 -7.02
N GLU A 78 7.60 0.48 -7.47
CA GLU A 78 6.54 0.47 -8.47
C GLU A 78 5.23 1.05 -7.89
N PHE A 79 4.95 0.73 -6.64
CA PHE A 79 3.80 1.26 -5.90
C PHE A 79 3.91 2.78 -5.74
N GLU A 80 5.06 3.27 -5.25
CA GLU A 80 5.32 4.71 -5.08
C GLU A 80 5.25 5.46 -6.42
N SER A 81 5.78 4.85 -7.50
CA SER A 81 5.69 5.40 -8.85
C SER A 81 4.24 5.51 -9.35
N ALA A 82 3.41 4.49 -9.10
CA ALA A 82 1.99 4.50 -9.47
C ALA A 82 1.21 5.60 -8.72
N LEU A 83 1.50 5.82 -7.44
CA LEU A 83 0.89 6.89 -6.67
C LEU A 83 1.32 8.28 -7.13
N ALA A 84 2.59 8.44 -7.51
CA ALA A 84 3.10 9.70 -8.04
C ALA A 84 2.44 10.06 -9.38
N ALA A 85 2.28 9.08 -10.28
CA ALA A 85 1.62 9.28 -11.57
C ALA A 85 0.15 9.70 -11.42
N ALA A 86 -0.58 9.13 -10.46
CA ALA A 86 -1.97 9.50 -10.18
C ALA A 86 -2.14 10.89 -9.52
N SER A 87 -1.06 11.47 -8.98
CA SER A 87 -1.07 12.79 -8.35
C SER A 87 -0.66 13.91 -9.31
N ALA A 88 -0.18 13.58 -10.52
CA ALA A 88 0.10 14.56 -11.55
C ALA A 88 -1.22 15.03 -12.19
N PRO A 89 -1.40 16.34 -12.47
CA PRO A 89 -2.55 16.78 -13.24
C PRO A 89 -2.55 16.04 -14.59
N ALA A 90 -3.70 15.51 -14.99
CA ALA A 90 -3.86 14.94 -16.32
C ALA A 90 -3.49 16.03 -17.34
N SER A 91 -2.33 15.89 -17.99
CA SER A 91 -2.00 16.71 -19.15
C SER A 91 -3.08 16.46 -20.20
N GLY A 92 -3.89 17.49 -20.45
CA GLY A 92 -5.00 17.47 -21.40
C GLY A 92 -4.57 17.38 -22.85
#